data_AF-A0A8T4XJN7-F1
#
_entry.id   AF-A0A8T4XJN7-F1
#
_cell.length_a   1.000
_cell.length_b   1.000
_cell.length_c   1.000
_cell.angle_alpha   90.00
_cell.angle_beta   90.00
_cell.angle_gamma   90.00
#
_symmetry.space_group_name_H-M   'P 1'
#
loop_
_entity.id
_entity.type
_entity.pdbx_description
1 polymer ?
#
loop_
_entity_poly.entity_id
_entity_poly.type
_entity_poly.pdbx_seq_one_letter_code
_entity_poly.pdbx_strand_id
1 'polypeptide(L)'
;SIYHGDSSRRKLRCSWCFSKCFITVDGYITPCCIRMNPDVFNFGNIFDESFNNIWNGEKMREFRLSMIKDRANPICDQCPD
;
A
#
# COMPACT_ATOMS: atom_id res chain seq x y z
N SER A 1 28.36 -0.66 -21.09
CA SER A 1 26.99 -0.17 -21.29
C SER A 1 26.33 -0.13 -19.93
N ILE A 2 26.08 1.07 -19.43
CA ILE A 2 25.53 1.30 -18.10
C ILE A 2 24.04 0.95 -18.18
N TYR A 3 23.63 -0.17 -17.60
CA TYR A 3 22.20 -0.50 -17.45
C TYR A 3 21.62 0.43 -16.40
N HIS A 4 21.35 1.68 -16.78
CA HIS A 4 20.39 2.53 -16.07
C HIS A 4 19.01 2.09 -16.55
N GLY A 5 18.52 0.99 -15.96
CA GLY A 5 17.11 0.63 -16.08
C GLY A 5 16.31 1.79 -15.53
N ASP A 6 15.59 2.48 -16.42
CA ASP A 6 14.65 3.52 -16.07
C ASP A 6 13.73 2.98 -14.98
N SER A 7 13.95 3.42 -13.74
CA SER A 7 13.17 2.98 -12.58
C SER A 7 11.82 3.67 -12.63
N SER A 8 11.00 3.25 -13.58
CA SER A 8 9.66 3.75 -13.78
C SER A 8 8.86 3.50 -12.50
N ARG A 9 8.11 4.51 -12.09
CA ARG A 9 7.34 4.50 -10.85
C ARG A 9 6.17 3.52 -10.98
N ARG A 10 6.03 2.59 -10.03
CA ARG A 10 4.98 1.56 -10.05
C ARG A 10 3.57 2.10 -9.81
N LYS A 11 3.43 3.33 -9.31
CA LYS A 11 2.11 3.96 -9.08
C LYS A 11 1.34 4.09 -10.40
N LEU A 12 0.00 4.04 -10.33
CA LEU A 12 -0.92 3.84 -11.46
C LEU A 12 -0.89 2.44 -12.12
N ARG A 13 0.19 1.68 -11.99
CA ARG A 13 0.31 0.31 -12.54
C ARG A 13 0.22 -0.80 -11.48
N CYS A 14 0.42 -0.45 -10.20
CA CYS A 14 0.39 -1.40 -9.09
C CYS A 14 -1.04 -1.89 -8.79
N SER A 15 -1.33 -3.16 -9.10
CA SER A 15 -2.60 -3.83 -8.78
C SER A 15 -2.63 -4.45 -7.37
N TRP A 16 -1.50 -4.47 -6.66
CA TRP A 16 -1.36 -5.18 -5.39
C TRP A 16 -2.39 -4.70 -4.36
N CYS A 17 -2.50 -3.39 -4.16
CA CYS A 17 -3.39 -2.81 -3.14
C CYS A 17 -4.89 -3.03 -3.38
N PHE A 18 -5.28 -3.57 -4.53
CA PHE A 18 -6.67 -3.92 -4.86
C PHE A 18 -7.00 -5.37 -4.58
N SER A 19 -6.00 -6.25 -4.51
CA SER A 19 -6.19 -7.71 -4.43
C SER A 19 -5.46 -8.36 -3.25
N LYS A 20 -4.50 -7.65 -2.64
CA LYS A 20 -3.58 -8.18 -1.64
C LYS A 20 -3.25 -7.12 -0.60
N CYS A 21 -2.91 -7.58 0.60
CA CYS A 21 -2.32 -6.79 1.67
C CYS A 21 -1.16 -7.56 2.29
N PHE A 22 -0.42 -6.91 3.19
CA PHE A 22 0.50 -7.57 4.10
C PHE A 22 0.00 -7.37 5.52
N ILE A 23 -0.06 -8.46 6.31
CA ILE A 23 -0.47 -8.42 7.71
C ILE A 23 0.77 -8.73 8.54
N THR A 24 1.13 -7.83 9.45
CA THR A 24 2.27 -8.01 10.35
C THR A 24 1.94 -9.03 11.44
N VAL A 25 2.96 -9.52 12.15
CA VAL A 25 2.77 -10.54 13.22
C VAL A 25 1.90 -10.04 14.37
N ASP A 26 1.92 -8.74 14.61
CA ASP A 26 1.13 -8.01 15.61
C ASP A 26 -0.21 -7.48 15.06
N GLY A 27 -0.59 -7.90 13.85
CA GLY A 27 -1.96 -7.76 13.33
C GLY A 27 -2.25 -6.53 12.47
N TYR A 28 -1.27 -5.65 12.25
CA TYR A 28 -1.47 -4.47 11.41
C TYR A 28 -1.51 -4.80 9.92
N ILE A 29 -2.50 -4.24 9.21
CA ILE A 29 -2.60 -4.33 7.76
C ILE A 29 -1.80 -3.21 7.11
N THR A 30 -0.90 -3.55 6.19
CA THR A 30 -0.05 -2.62 5.42
C THR A 30 -0.22 -2.87 3.90
N PRO A 31 0.17 -1.90 3.04
CA PRO A 31 -0.20 -1.96 1.62
C PRO A 31 0.50 -3.06 0.82
N CYS A 32 1.74 -3.43 1.17
CA CYS A 32 2.47 -4.54 0.56
C CYS A 32 3.70 -4.91 1.39
N CYS A 33 4.37 -6.02 1.06
CA CYS A 33 5.59 -6.45 1.73
C CYS A 33 6.76 -5.45 1.61
N ILE A 34 6.81 -4.59 0.57
CA ILE A 34 7.87 -3.57 0.42
C ILE A 34 7.65 -2.37 1.37
N ARG A 35 6.41 -2.21 1.86
CA ARG A 35 5.97 -1.12 2.74
C ARG A 35 5.33 -1.70 3.99
N MET A 36 6.07 -2.59 4.64
CA MET A 36 5.60 -3.43 5.74
C MET A 36 5.63 -2.77 7.13
N ASN A 37 6.31 -1.62 7.30
CA ASN A 37 6.47 -1.01 8.62
C ASN A 37 5.15 -0.35 9.08
N PRO A 38 4.46 -0.90 10.10
CA PRO A 38 3.15 -0.41 10.51
C PRO A 38 3.24 0.94 11.25
N ASP A 39 4.39 1.30 11.82
CA ASP A 39 4.62 2.59 12.49
C ASP A 39 4.68 3.75 11.48
N VAL A 40 5.07 3.46 10.25
CA VAL A 40 5.07 4.44 9.15
C VAL A 40 3.67 4.58 8.58
N PHE A 41 3.02 3.45 8.25
CA PHE A 41 1.68 3.44 7.70
C PHE A 41 1.01 2.07 7.81
N ASN A 42 -0.17 2.03 8.39
CA ASN A 42 -1.05 0.86 8.44
C ASN A 42 -2.51 1.26 8.17
N PHE A 43 -3.38 0.32 7.84
CA PHE A 43 -4.80 0.57 7.60
C PHE A 43 -5.68 0.31 8.82
N GLY A 44 -5.16 -0.40 9.82
CA GLY A 44 -5.88 -0.89 10.99
C GLY A 44 -5.25 -2.18 11.50
N ASN A 45 -5.73 -2.70 12.63
CA ASN A 45 -5.26 -3.93 13.24
C ASN A 45 -6.39 -4.96 13.33
N ILE A 46 -6.13 -6.19 12.86
CA ILE A 46 -7.14 -7.26 12.82
C ILE A 46 -7.55 -7.78 14.21
N PHE A 47 -6.79 -7.45 15.26
CA PHE A 47 -7.15 -7.76 16.64
C PHE A 47 -8.16 -6.78 17.22
N ASP A 48 -8.27 -5.58 16.63
CA ASP A 48 -9.19 -4.52 17.09
C ASP A 48 -10.46 -4.44 16.21
N GLU A 49 -10.33 -4.67 14.91
CA GLU A 49 -11.41 -4.53 13.94
C GLU A 49 -11.40 -5.69 12.92
N SER A 50 -12.58 -6.10 12.44
CA SER A 50 -12.66 -7.16 11.42
C SER A 50 -11.89 -6.77 10.15
N PHE A 51 -11.19 -7.74 9.56
CA PHE A 51 -10.46 -7.54 8.30
C PHE A 51 -11.32 -6.87 7.22
N ASN A 52 -12.59 -7.29 7.09
CA ASN A 52 -13.49 -6.78 6.06
C ASN A 52 -13.79 -5.28 6.23
N ASN A 53 -13.91 -4.80 7.47
CA ASN A 53 -14.14 -3.40 7.72
C ASN A 53 -12.87 -2.58 7.46
N ILE A 54 -11.69 -3.05 7.88
CA ILE A 54 -10.42 -2.38 7.59
C ILE A 54 -10.17 -2.32 6.08
N TRP A 55 -10.36 -3.44 5.37
CA TRP A 55 -10.10 -3.57 3.94
C TRP A 55 -11.04 -2.73 3.05
N ASN A 56 -12.26 -2.49 3.51
CA ASN A 56 -13.25 -1.64 2.82
C ASN A 56 -13.40 -0.26 3.45
N GLY A 57 -12.65 0.03 4.51
CA GLY A 57 -12.71 1.27 5.26
C GLY A 57 -12.17 2.47 4.49
N GLU A 58 -12.42 3.65 5.05
CA GLU A 58 -12.08 4.93 4.43
C GLU A 58 -10.58 5.03 4.10
N LYS A 59 -9.69 4.73 5.06
CA LYS A 59 -8.23 4.82 4.87
C LYS A 59 -7.71 3.99 3.70
N MET A 60 -8.24 2.78 3.51
CA MET A 60 -7.89 1.91 2.38
C MET A 60 -8.48 2.43 1.06
N ARG A 61 -9.72 2.93 1.07
CA ARG A 61 -10.37 3.52 -0.11
C ARG A 61 -9.63 4.77 -0.59
N GLU A 62 -9.25 5.66 0.31
CA GLU A 62 -8.47 6.86 0.00
C GLU A 62 -7.08 6.52 -0.55
N PHE A 63 -6.42 5.54 0.07
CA PHE A 63 -5.15 5.02 -0.44
C PHE A 63 -5.30 4.50 -1.88
N ARG A 64 -6.28 3.62 -2.16
CA ARG A 64 -6.55 3.12 -3.52
C ARG A 64 -6.89 4.23 -4.50
N LEU A 65 -7.69 5.23 -4.09
CA LEU A 65 -8.01 6.40 -4.90
C LEU A 65 -6.75 7.19 -5.27
N SER A 66 -5.81 7.35 -4.33
CA SER A 66 -4.52 8.00 -4.62
C SER A 66 -3.68 7.23 -5.65
N MET A 67 -3.81 5.90 -5.66
CA MET A 67 -3.09 5.02 -6.59
C MET A 67 -3.65 5.05 -8.02
N ILE A 68 -4.94 5.39 -8.22
CA ILE A 68 -5.57 5.46 -9.56
C ILE A 68 -5.77 6.88 -10.09
N LYS A 69 -5.85 7.89 -9.21
CA LYS A 69 -6.01 9.31 -9.60
C LYS A 69 -4.69 10.08 -9.60
N ASP A 70 -3.57 9.38 -9.53
CA ASP A 70 -2.21 9.90 -9.40
C ASP A 70 -2.01 10.96 -8.29
N ARG A 71 -2.86 10.97 -7.26
CA ARG A 71 -2.76 11.94 -6.15
C ARG A 71 -1.58 11.61 -5.25
N ALA A 72 -0.91 12.61 -4.71
CA ALA A 72 0.25 12.42 -3.82
C ALA A 72 -0.02 11.36 -2.74
N ASN A 73 0.95 10.48 -2.53
CA ASN A 73 0.91 9.37 -1.58
C ASN A 73 2.35 9.07 -1.10
N PRO A 74 2.71 9.43 0.14
CA PRO A 74 4.08 9.28 0.63
C PRO A 74 4.56 7.83 0.71
N ILE A 75 3.65 6.85 0.63
CA ILE A 75 3.97 5.43 0.79
C ILE A 75 4.40 4.81 -0.55
N CYS A 76 3.70 5.14 -1.63
CA CYS A 76 3.93 4.51 -2.94
C CYS A 76 4.47 5.45 -4.03
N ASP A 77 4.61 6.75 -3.74
CA ASP A 77 5.08 7.73 -4.73
C ASP A 77 6.48 7.43 -5.28
N GLN A 78 7.34 6.83 -4.48
CA GLN A 78 8.70 6.41 -4.84
C GLN A 78 8.85 4.88 -4.85
N CYS A 79 7.75 4.14 -5.03
CA CYS A 79 7.83 2.69 -5.12
C CYS A 79 8.46 2.29 -6.47
N PRO A 80 9.59 1.56 -6.47
CA PRO A 80 10.20 1.09 -7.71
C PRO A 80 9.32 0.03 -8.36
N ASP A 81 9.45 -0.09 -9.68
CA ASP A 81 8.79 -1.12 -10.50
C ASP A 81 9.12 -2.56 -10.13
#